data_AF-A0A956PS04-F1
#
_entry.id   AF-A0A956PS04-F1
#
_cell.length_a   1.000
_cell.length_b   1.000
_cell.length_c   1.000
_cell.angle_alpha   90.00
_cell.angle_beta   90.00
_cell.angle_gamma   90.00
#
_symmetry.space_group_name_H-M   'P 1'
#
loop_
_entity.id
_entity.type
_entity.pdbx_description
1 polymer ?
#
loop_
_entity_poly.entity_id
_entity_poly.type
_entity_poly.pdbx_seq_one_letter_code
_entity_poly.pdbx_strand_id
1 'polypeptide(L)'
;MSKTQPPPGFDKMSVAEQIEYVNSLWERIASRPSEVPVPEWHRRELQERLELHRENPEDVQTWDEIRHSVRDKLRQARECR
;
A
#
# COMPACT_ATOMS: atom_id res chain seq x y z
N MET A 1 -1.74 22.27 0.25
CA MET A 1 -1.62 21.07 -0.60
C MET A 1 -2.66 21.18 -1.70
N SER A 2 -2.24 21.41 -2.94
CA SER A 2 -3.16 21.46 -4.08
C SER A 2 -3.78 20.08 -4.27
N LYS A 3 -5.11 19.98 -4.26
CA LYS A 3 -5.79 18.75 -4.63
C LYS A 3 -5.62 18.56 -6.13
N THR A 4 -4.80 17.60 -6.53
CA THR A 4 -4.70 17.19 -7.94
C THR A 4 -6.02 16.55 -8.32
N GLN A 5 -6.73 17.14 -9.29
CA GLN A 5 -7.90 16.49 -9.87
C GLN A 5 -7.46 15.44 -10.91
N PRO A 6 -8.20 14.34 -11.04
CA PRO A 6 -7.93 13.36 -12.08
C PRO A 6 -8.11 14.00 -13.47
N PRO A 7 -7.47 13.45 -14.52
CA PRO A 7 -7.56 14.00 -15.86
C PRO A 7 -8.99 13.95 -16.41
N PRO A 8 -9.36 14.85 -17.36
CA PRO A 8 -10.67 14.81 -18.00
C PRO A 8 -11.01 13.43 -18.56
N GLY A 9 -12.24 12.96 -18.29
CA GLY A 9 -12.71 11.65 -18.75
C GLY A 9 -12.46 10.49 -17.79
N PHE A 10 -11.62 10.67 -16.76
CA PHE A 10 -11.37 9.64 -15.74
C PHE A 10 -12.66 9.22 -15.02
N ASP A 11 -13.50 10.18 -14.62
CA ASP A 11 -14.77 9.89 -13.92
C ASP A 11 -15.83 9.21 -14.81
N LYS A 12 -15.61 9.14 -16.13
CA LYS A 12 -16.48 8.43 -17.08
C LYS A 12 -16.07 6.97 -17.28
N MET A 13 -14.87 6.60 -16.83
CA MET A 13 -14.39 5.22 -16.87
C MET A 13 -15.12 4.38 -15.82
N SER A 14 -15.33 3.11 -16.11
CA SER A 14 -15.72 2.12 -15.10
C SER A 14 -14.64 2.02 -14.01
N VAL A 15 -15.02 1.54 -12.82
CA VAL A 15 -14.05 1.36 -11.72
C VAL A 15 -12.89 0.44 -12.12
N ALA A 16 -13.15 -0.58 -12.92
CA ALA A 16 -12.10 -1.49 -13.42
C ALA A 16 -11.09 -0.74 -14.30
N GLU A 17 -11.57 0.07 -15.25
CA GLU A 17 -10.72 0.90 -16.11
C GLU A 17 -9.95 1.96 -15.31
N GLN A 18 -10.57 2.57 -14.28
CA GLN A 18 -9.87 3.51 -13.39
C GLN A 18 -8.71 2.82 -12.65
N ILE A 19 -8.93 1.62 -12.13
CA ILE A 19 -7.89 0.83 -11.44
C ILE A 19 -6.76 0.50 -12.41
N GLU A 20 -7.09 0.01 -13.60
CA GLU A 20 -6.09 -0.34 -14.62
C GLU A 20 -5.29 0.90 -15.08
N TYR A 21 -5.97 2.03 -15.27
CA TYR A 21 -5.33 3.30 -15.58
C TYR A 21 -4.35 3.72 -14.49
N VAL A 22 -4.77 3.72 -13.21
CA VAL A 22 -3.91 4.05 -12.07
C VAL A 22 -2.70 3.12 -11.99
N ASN A 23 -2.90 1.81 -12.18
CA ASN A 23 -1.81 0.84 -12.21
C ASN A 23 -0.81 1.14 -13.33
N SER A 24 -1.28 1.44 -14.54
CA SER A 24 -0.40 1.78 -15.68
C SER A 24 0.43 3.04 -15.41
N LEU A 25 -0.14 4.04 -14.73
CA LEU A 25 0.59 5.23 -14.30
C LEU A 25 1.62 4.89 -13.23
N TRP A 26 1.24 4.04 -12.28
CA TRP A 26 2.13 3.59 -11.21
C TRP A 26 3.33 2.82 -11.75
N GLU A 27 3.13 1.90 -12.70
CA GLU A 27 4.21 1.18 -13.38
C GLU A 27 5.19 2.13 -14.07
N ARG A 28 4.67 3.18 -14.73
CA ARG A 28 5.50 4.20 -15.38
C ARG A 28 6.35 4.97 -14.37
N ILE A 29 5.80 5.34 -13.21
CA ILE A 29 6.56 6.00 -12.14
C ILE A 29 7.60 5.03 -11.57
N ALA A 30 7.20 3.80 -11.28
CA ALA A 30 8.06 2.76 -10.74
C ALA A 30 9.22 2.38 -11.68
N SER A 31 9.09 2.63 -12.99
CA SER A 31 10.18 2.43 -13.96
C SER A 31 11.39 3.35 -13.75
N ARG A 32 11.26 4.40 -12.93
CA ARG A 32 12.32 5.38 -12.63
C ARG A 32 12.55 5.51 -11.12
N PRO A 33 13.01 4.45 -10.45
CA PRO A 33 13.10 4.43 -9.00
C PRO A 33 14.06 5.49 -8.45
N SER A 34 15.06 5.92 -9.22
CA SER A 34 16.01 6.97 -8.84
C SER A 34 15.38 8.38 -8.77
N GLU A 35 14.24 8.60 -9.43
CA GLU A 35 13.50 9.87 -9.39
C GLU A 35 12.59 9.96 -8.14
N VAL A 36 12.37 8.84 -7.44
CA VAL A 36 11.54 8.80 -6.24
C VAL A 36 12.43 9.08 -5.01
N PRO A 37 12.30 10.26 -4.36
CA PRO A 37 13.09 10.55 -3.17
C PRO A 37 12.74 9.57 -2.05
N VAL A 38 13.76 9.08 -1.36
CA VAL A 38 13.61 8.28 -0.13
C VAL A 38 13.96 9.21 1.03
N PRO A 39 12.96 9.72 1.78
CA PRO A 39 13.19 10.50 2.99
C PRO A 39 13.98 9.70 4.04
N GLU A 40 14.80 10.38 4.83
CA GLU A 40 15.59 9.74 5.89
C GLU A 40 14.72 8.99 6.91
N TRP A 41 13.51 9.47 7.18
CA TRP A 41 12.61 8.80 8.10
C TRP A 41 12.13 7.43 7.56
N HIS A 42 12.02 7.23 6.24
CA HIS A 42 11.77 5.90 5.67
C HIS A 42 12.95 4.96 5.95
N ARG A 43 14.19 5.46 5.78
CA ARG A 43 15.40 4.67 6.03
C ARG A 43 15.49 4.24 7.49
N ARG A 44 15.22 5.17 8.40
CA ARG A 44 15.21 4.90 9.84
C ARG A 44 14.16 3.86 10.23
N GLU A 45 12.93 3.99 9.75
CA GLU A 45 11.87 3.00 10.00
C GLU A 45 12.27 1.60 9.51
N LEU A 46 12.88 1.50 8.32
CA LEU A 46 13.36 0.23 7.79
C LEU A 46 14.49 -0.35 8.64
N GLN A 47 15.43 0.49 9.10
CA GLN A 47 16.51 0.07 9.97
C GLN A 47 15.99 -0.46 11.31
N GLU A 48 15.09 0.29 11.97
CA GLU A 48 14.49 -0.11 13.25
C GLU A 48 13.75 -1.44 13.13
N ARG A 49 12.94 -1.63 12.08
CA ARG A 49 12.23 -2.89 11.85
C ARG A 49 13.16 -4.07 11.57
N LEU A 50 14.24 -3.84 10.82
CA LEU A 50 15.24 -4.88 10.55
C LEU A 50 16.01 -5.28 11.80
N GLU A 51 16.31 -4.33 12.69
CA GLU A 51 16.94 -4.61 13.99
C GLU A 51 16.00 -5.42 14.89
N LEU A 52 14.74 -5.00 15.03
CA LEU A 52 13.74 -5.73 15.80
C LEU A 52 13.55 -7.17 15.31
N HIS A 53 13.52 -7.37 13.99
CA HIS A 53 13.41 -8.71 13.40
C HIS A 53 14.66 -9.57 13.61
N ARG A 54 15.86 -8.98 13.62
CA ARG A 54 17.09 -9.72 13.95
C ARG A 54 17.11 -10.19 15.40
N GLU A 55 16.58 -9.37 16.32
CA GLU A 55 16.45 -9.72 17.73
C GLU A 55 15.35 -10.78 17.96
N ASN A 56 14.27 -10.73 17.17
CA ASN A 56 13.11 -11.63 17.30
C ASN A 56 12.72 -12.21 15.93
N PRO A 57 13.48 -13.18 15.39
CA PRO A 57 13.24 -13.70 14.04
C PRO A 57 11.90 -14.44 13.88
N GLU A 58 11.38 -15.00 14.97
CA GLU A 58 10.09 -15.70 15.00
C GLU A 58 8.89 -14.75 15.18
N ASP A 59 9.12 -13.46 15.46
CA ASP A 59 8.07 -12.44 15.57
C ASP A 59 7.66 -11.94 14.17
N VAL A 60 7.15 -12.88 13.38
CA VAL A 60 6.67 -12.65 12.01
C VAL A 60 5.31 -13.30 11.83
N GLN A 61 4.47 -12.66 11.03
CA GLN A 61 3.19 -13.21 10.61
C GLN A 61 3.22 -13.42 9.11
N THR A 62 2.76 -14.58 8.67
CA THR A 62 2.60 -14.84 7.24
C THR A 62 1.54 -13.92 6.66
N TRP A 63 1.66 -13.63 5.37
CA TRP A 63 0.66 -12.83 4.67
C TRP A 63 -0.74 -13.46 4.73
N ASP A 64 -0.82 -14.78 4.75
CA ASP A 64 -2.09 -15.50 4.84
C ASP A 64 -2.76 -15.33 6.21
N GLU A 65 -2.00 -15.41 7.31
CA GLU A 65 -2.50 -15.14 8.66
C GLU A 65 -3.03 -13.71 8.79
N ILE A 66 -2.28 -12.73 8.31
CA ILE A 66 -2.70 -11.32 8.32
C ILE A 66 -3.98 -11.14 7.49
N ARG A 67 -4.02 -11.67 6.26
CA ARG A 67 -5.21 -11.57 5.41
C ARG A 67 -6.43 -12.22 6.07
N HIS A 68 -6.25 -13.36 6.70
CA HIS A 68 -7.32 -14.04 7.44
C HIS A 68 -7.84 -13.17 8.58
N SER A 69 -6.93 -12.68 9.44
CA SER A 69 -7.27 -11.79 10.57
C SER A 69 -8.02 -10.54 10.12
N VAL A 70 -7.58 -9.89 9.03
CA VAL A 70 -8.24 -8.69 8.49
C VAL A 70 -9.65 -9.03 7.98
N ARG A 71 -9.84 -10.15 7.27
CA ARG A 71 -11.17 -10.56 6.80
C ARG A 71 -12.12 -10.86 7.96
N ASP A 72 -11.63 -11.52 9.01
CA ASP A 72 -12.44 -11.84 10.18
C ASP A 72 -12.88 -10.58 10.92
N LYS A 73 -11.96 -9.62 11.11
CA LYS A 73 -12.29 -8.31 11.69
C LYS A 73 -13.33 -7.56 10.87
N LEU A 74 -13.20 -7.58 9.53
CA LEU A 74 -14.18 -6.97 8.64
C LEU A 74 -15.55 -7.65 8.69
N ARG A 75 -15.60 -8.97 8.88
CA ARG A 75 -16.84 -9.72 9.05
C ARG A 75 -17.53 -9.34 10.36
N GLN A 76 -16.80 -9.38 11.48
CA GLN A 76 -17.31 -9.00 12.80
C GLN A 76 -17.84 -7.55 12.81
N ALA A 77 -17.12 -6.61 12.19
CA ALA A 77 -17.55 -5.23 12.09
C ALA A 77 -18.85 -5.03 11.27
N ARG A 78 -19.17 -5.97 10.37
CA ARG A 78 -20.41 -5.96 9.59
C ARG A 78 -21.57 -6.63 10.34
N GLU A 79 -21.29 -7.61 11.20
CA GLU A 79 -22.28 -8.33 12.00
C GLU A 79 -22.74 -7.55 13.24
N CYS A 80 -21.90 -6.67 13.79
CA CYS A 80 -22.28 -5.74 14.88
C CYS A 80 -23.05 -4.49 14.42
N ARG A 81 -23.33 -4.35 13.12
CA ARG A 81 -24.07 -3.21 12.55
C ARG A 81 -25.52 -3.59 12.30
#